data_AF-A0ABC8UZJ4-F1
#
_entry.id   AF-A0ABC8UZJ4-F1
#
_cell.length_a   1.000
_cell.length_b   1.000
_cell.length_c   1.000
_cell.angle_alpha   90.00
_cell.angle_beta   90.00
_cell.angle_gamma   90.00
#
_symmetry.space_group_name_H-M   'P 1'
#
loop_
_entity.id
_entity.type
_entity.pdbx_description
1 polymer ?
#
loop_
_entity_poly.entity_id
_entity_poly.type
_entity_poly.pdbx_seq_one_letter_code
_entity_poly.pdbx_strand_id
1 'polypeptide(L)'
;MQPLKGALEFSTSPARLISLEVMTKRAVKQVVYTSGSATVMFNHKDQGTTDESTWTDLDFFRSLNTGYSHVVVKAKIDRVAWEFAEEHGFDLVTVVPPLVLGPFICNNFPGSVHGTVFDLRQLYTYDQGYIFAYGDDDMEK
;
A
#
# COMPACT_ATOMS: atom_id res chain seq x y z
N MET A 1 -0.66 11.20 23.13
CA MET A 1 -0.14 10.20 22.16
C MET A 1 -1.09 9.00 22.07
N GLN A 2 -2.34 9.22 21.65
CA GLN A 2 -3.43 8.22 21.67
C GLN A 2 -4.23 7.98 20.35
N PRO A 3 -4.02 8.65 19.20
CA PRO A 3 -4.84 8.38 18.01
C PRO A 3 -4.42 7.14 17.19
N LEU A 4 -3.23 6.57 17.44
CA LEU A 4 -2.69 5.47 16.62
C LEU A 4 -3.17 4.07 17.02
N LYS A 5 -3.69 3.86 18.25
CA LYS A 5 -4.23 2.54 18.66
C LYS A 5 -5.56 2.23 17.97
N GLY A 6 -6.47 3.20 17.91
CA GLY A 6 -7.79 3.04 17.28
C GLY A 6 -7.71 2.83 15.76
N ALA A 7 -6.78 3.49 15.07
CA ALA A 7 -6.54 3.27 13.64
C ALA A 7 -5.98 1.86 13.35
N LEU A 8 -5.24 1.28 14.29
CA LEU A 8 -4.61 -0.03 14.13
C LEU A 8 -5.61 -1.17 14.42
N GLU A 9 -6.44 -1.05 15.46
CA GLU A 9 -7.57 -1.96 15.74
C GLU A 9 -8.68 -1.86 14.68
N PHE A 10 -8.96 -0.65 14.17
CA PHE A 10 -9.90 -0.44 13.06
C PHE A 10 -9.33 -0.92 11.72
N SER A 11 -8.00 -0.95 11.55
CA SER A 11 -7.37 -1.41 10.32
C SER A 11 -7.15 -2.92 10.28
N THR A 12 -6.93 -3.57 11.43
CA THR A 12 -7.12 -5.02 11.58
C THR A 12 -8.59 -5.37 11.75
N SER A 13 -9.50 -4.47 11.31
CA SER A 13 -10.93 -4.64 11.47
C SER A 13 -11.35 -6.01 10.96
N PRO A 14 -12.31 -6.65 11.67
CA PRO A 14 -12.91 -7.91 11.27
C PRO A 14 -13.31 -7.93 9.78
N ALA A 15 -13.62 -6.80 9.13
CA ALA A 15 -13.95 -6.76 7.70
C ALA A 15 -12.90 -7.42 6.77
N ARG A 16 -11.59 -7.35 7.07
CA ARG A 16 -10.56 -7.97 6.23
C ARG A 16 -10.23 -9.41 6.63
N LEU A 17 -10.29 -9.74 7.92
CA LEU A 17 -10.22 -11.12 8.39
C LEU A 17 -11.45 -11.94 7.98
N ILE A 18 -12.62 -11.29 7.85
CA ILE A 18 -13.85 -11.90 7.33
C ILE A 18 -13.63 -12.43 5.91
N SER A 19 -12.85 -11.75 5.06
CA SER A 19 -12.59 -12.27 3.71
C SER A 19 -11.75 -13.56 3.77
N LEU A 20 -10.78 -13.63 4.68
CA LEU A 20 -9.94 -14.81 4.92
C LEU A 20 -10.72 -15.97 5.57
N GLU A 21 -11.60 -15.66 6.53
CA GLU A 21 -12.48 -16.63 7.17
C GLU A 21 -13.61 -17.13 6.24
N VAL A 22 -14.08 -16.31 5.32
CA VAL A 22 -15.02 -16.76 4.26
C VAL A 22 -14.31 -17.71 3.30
N MET A 23 -13.01 -17.54 3.08
CA MET A 23 -12.20 -18.42 2.24
C MET A 23 -11.94 -19.79 2.89
N THR A 24 -11.88 -19.90 4.23
CA THR A 24 -11.82 -21.22 4.92
C THR A 24 -13.13 -22.00 4.86
N LYS A 25 -14.25 -21.29 4.73
CA LYS A 25 -15.60 -21.91 4.69
C LYS A 25 -16.01 -22.39 3.29
N ARG A 26 -15.25 -22.09 2.24
CA ARG A 26 -15.53 -22.48 0.85
C ARG A 26 -14.32 -23.18 0.23
N ALA A 27 -14.53 -24.07 -0.72
CA ALA A 27 -13.45 -24.76 -1.44
C ALA A 27 -12.74 -23.81 -2.43
N VAL A 28 -11.99 -22.83 -1.90
CA VAL A 28 -11.15 -21.91 -2.66
C VAL A 28 -9.82 -22.60 -2.95
N LYS A 29 -9.40 -22.63 -4.22
CA LYS A 29 -8.14 -23.29 -4.62
C LYS A 29 -6.91 -22.41 -4.44
N GLN A 30 -7.04 -21.12 -4.71
CA GLN A 30 -5.95 -20.15 -4.67
C GLN A 30 -6.52 -18.76 -4.35
N VAL A 31 -5.76 -17.98 -3.60
CA VAL A 31 -6.09 -16.60 -3.24
C VAL A 31 -5.03 -15.69 -3.82
N VAL A 32 -5.44 -14.71 -4.63
CA VAL A 32 -4.55 -13.65 -5.10
C VAL A 32 -4.86 -12.38 -4.33
N TYR A 33 -3.88 -11.89 -3.57
CA TYR A 33 -4.00 -10.71 -2.72
C TYR A 33 -3.20 -9.55 -3.30
N THR A 34 -3.88 -8.40 -3.50
CA THR A 34 -3.23 -7.17 -3.96
C THR A 34 -2.60 -6.43 -2.77
N SER A 35 -1.29 -6.59 -2.66
CA SER A 35 -0.41 -5.84 -1.76
C SER A 35 -0.11 -4.44 -2.35
N GLY A 36 0.97 -3.79 -1.97
CA GLY A 36 1.43 -2.53 -2.55
C GLY A 36 2.85 -2.20 -2.15
N SER A 37 3.50 -1.31 -2.90
CA SER A 37 4.91 -0.92 -2.69
C SER A 37 5.27 -0.54 -1.25
N ALA A 38 4.33 0.04 -0.50
CA ALA A 38 4.48 0.35 0.92
C ALA A 38 4.90 -0.84 1.80
N THR A 39 4.63 -2.07 1.36
CA THR A 39 4.98 -3.30 2.07
C THR A 39 6.46 -3.64 1.97
N VAL A 40 7.18 -3.15 0.97
CA VAL A 40 8.60 -3.50 0.70
C VAL A 40 9.55 -2.31 0.64
N MET A 41 9.02 -1.09 0.44
CA MET A 41 9.81 0.10 0.09
C MET A 41 10.62 0.71 1.25
N PHE A 42 10.15 0.60 2.50
CA PHE A 42 10.78 1.30 3.62
C PHE A 42 11.61 0.35 4.47
N ASN A 43 12.85 0.12 4.08
CA ASN A 43 13.75 -0.76 4.80
C ASN A 43 15.15 -0.13 4.90
N HIS A 44 15.97 -0.63 5.82
CA HIS A 44 17.33 -0.13 6.05
C HIS A 44 18.34 -0.52 4.96
N LYS A 45 17.98 -1.45 4.07
CA LYS A 45 18.85 -1.92 3.00
C LYS A 45 18.68 -0.95 1.84
N ASP A 46 19.63 -0.03 1.73
CA ASP A 46 19.78 0.89 0.60
C ASP A 46 20.25 0.11 -0.66
N GLN A 47 19.49 -0.91 -1.02
CA GLN A 47 19.72 -1.79 -2.15
C GLN A 47 18.78 -1.29 -3.23
N GLY A 48 19.33 -0.73 -4.32
CA GLY A 48 18.56 -0.29 -5.48
C GLY A 48 17.77 -1.41 -6.19
N THR A 49 17.63 -2.58 -5.56
CA THR A 49 16.88 -3.74 -6.01
C THR A 49 16.24 -4.40 -4.79
N THR A 50 14.94 -4.67 -4.89
CA THR A 50 14.12 -5.32 -3.87
C THR A 50 13.68 -6.68 -4.40
N ASP A 51 13.69 -7.70 -3.54
CA ASP A 51 13.18 -9.05 -3.83
C ASP A 51 11.97 -9.40 -2.95
N GLU A 52 11.37 -10.58 -3.16
CA GLU A 52 10.22 -11.08 -2.41
C GLU A 52 10.53 -11.39 -0.93
N SER A 53 11.81 -11.41 -0.55
CA SER A 53 12.25 -11.57 0.85
C SER A 53 12.21 -10.26 1.64
N THR A 54 12.02 -9.14 0.93
CA THR A 54 12.13 -7.81 1.51
C THR A 54 10.81 -7.34 2.12
N TRP A 55 10.90 -6.79 3.33
CA TRP A 55 9.77 -6.23 4.06
C TRP A 55 10.09 -4.84 4.59
N THR A 56 9.06 -4.00 4.62
CA THR A 56 9.12 -2.71 5.29
C THR A 56 9.40 -2.90 6.78
N ASP A 57 10.44 -2.20 7.24
CA ASP A 57 10.78 -2.05 8.64
C ASP A 57 9.94 -0.90 9.23
N LEU A 58 9.01 -1.25 10.11
CA LEU A 58 8.10 -0.30 10.70
C LEU A 58 8.77 0.66 11.67
N ASP A 59 9.88 0.27 12.30
CA ASP A 59 10.61 1.13 13.23
C ASP A 59 11.46 2.13 12.45
N PHE A 60 12.11 1.68 11.37
CA PHE A 60 12.71 2.58 10.40
C PHE A 60 11.70 3.58 9.83
N PHE A 61 10.56 3.10 9.32
CA PHE A 61 9.53 3.94 8.75
C PHE A 61 9.01 5.00 9.74
N ARG A 62 8.81 4.62 11.01
CA ARG A 62 8.42 5.58 12.08
C ARG A 62 9.48 6.64 12.31
N SER A 63 10.77 6.30 12.22
CA SER A 63 11.85 7.26 12.39
C SER A 63 11.86 8.36 11.30
N LEU A 64 11.34 8.07 10.10
CA LEU A 64 11.26 9.03 9.00
C LEU A 64 10.21 10.14 9.23
N ASN A 65 9.29 9.95 10.19
CA ASN A 65 8.27 10.94 10.59
C ASN A 65 7.47 11.54 9.41
N THR A 66 7.17 10.74 8.39
CA THR A 66 6.52 11.18 7.14
C THR A 66 5.01 11.37 7.25
N GLY A 67 4.38 10.88 8.32
CA GLY A 67 2.92 10.92 8.50
C GLY A 67 2.12 9.93 7.64
N TYR A 68 2.76 9.11 6.80
CA TYR A 68 2.10 8.13 5.94
C TYR A 68 1.61 6.87 6.72
N SER A 69 0.62 7.04 7.59
CA SER A 69 0.07 5.98 8.45
C SER A 69 -0.42 4.74 7.69
N HIS A 70 -0.82 4.89 6.43
CA HIS A 70 -1.27 3.81 5.55
C HIS A 70 -0.18 2.76 5.30
N VAL A 71 1.11 3.13 5.37
CA VAL A 71 2.25 2.21 5.23
C VAL A 71 2.26 1.19 6.38
N VAL A 72 2.10 1.68 7.61
CA VAL A 72 2.05 0.83 8.82
C VAL A 72 0.88 -0.13 8.75
N VAL A 73 -0.27 0.37 8.32
CA VAL A 73 -1.47 -0.41 8.11
C VAL A 73 -1.24 -1.51 7.08
N LYS A 74 -0.73 -1.17 5.90
CA LYS A 74 -0.52 -2.11 4.80
C LYS A 74 0.48 -3.20 5.15
N ALA A 75 1.65 -2.83 5.66
CA ALA A 75 2.67 -3.80 6.04
C ALA A 75 2.18 -4.81 7.10
N LYS A 76 1.34 -4.37 8.05
CA LYS A 76 0.76 -5.26 9.06
C LYS A 76 -0.29 -6.22 8.49
N ILE A 77 -1.21 -5.71 7.67
CA ILE A 77 -2.24 -6.55 7.06
C ILE A 77 -1.59 -7.64 6.20
N ASP A 78 -0.56 -7.28 5.44
CA ASP A 78 0.10 -8.22 4.52
C ASP A 78 0.81 -9.34 5.30
N ARG A 79 1.47 -9.02 6.42
CA ARG A 79 2.06 -10.05 7.29
C ARG A 79 1.00 -10.99 7.88
N VAL A 80 -0.09 -10.44 8.40
CA VAL A 80 -1.20 -11.24 8.95
C VAL A 80 -1.83 -12.14 7.89
N ALA A 81 -1.94 -11.66 6.63
CA ALA A 81 -2.45 -12.47 5.54
C ALA A 81 -1.54 -13.68 5.24
N TRP A 82 -0.22 -13.49 5.25
CA TRP A 82 0.75 -14.58 5.09
C TRP A 82 0.72 -15.57 6.26
N GLU A 83 0.74 -15.08 7.50
CA GLU A 83 0.63 -15.91 8.71
C GLU A 83 -0.65 -16.76 8.69
N PHE A 84 -1.78 -16.15 8.32
CA PHE A 84 -3.06 -16.85 8.22
C PHE A 84 -3.06 -17.92 7.12
N ALA A 85 -2.45 -17.63 5.97
CA ALA A 85 -2.36 -18.59 4.87
C ALA A 85 -1.48 -19.79 5.22
N GLU A 86 -0.36 -19.56 5.90
CA GLU A 86 0.51 -20.63 6.42
C GLU A 86 -0.21 -21.49 7.46
N GLU A 87 -0.94 -20.87 8.40
CA GLU A 87 -1.69 -21.58 9.45
C GLU A 87 -2.79 -22.48 8.88
N HIS A 88 -3.49 -22.04 7.83
CA HIS A 88 -4.65 -22.72 7.27
C HIS A 88 -4.34 -23.52 5.98
N GLY A 89 -3.10 -23.50 5.49
CA GLY A 89 -2.67 -24.23 4.30
C GLY A 89 -3.23 -23.68 2.98
N PHE A 90 -3.44 -22.36 2.87
CA PHE A 90 -3.89 -21.73 1.63
C PHE A 90 -2.74 -21.49 0.65
N ASP A 91 -3.01 -21.68 -0.64
CA ASP A 91 -2.17 -21.15 -1.71
C ASP A 91 -2.42 -19.65 -1.88
N LEU A 92 -1.67 -18.84 -1.12
CA LEU A 92 -1.71 -17.38 -1.17
C LEU A 92 -0.62 -16.84 -2.10
N VAL A 93 -1.05 -16.06 -3.08
CA VAL A 93 -0.16 -15.31 -3.98
C VAL A 93 -0.38 -13.82 -3.74
N THR A 94 0.69 -13.09 -3.40
CA THR A 94 0.62 -11.63 -3.26
C THR A 94 1.22 -10.93 -4.46
N VAL A 95 0.48 -9.97 -5.03
CA VAL A 95 1.00 -9.08 -6.08
C VAL A 95 1.33 -7.73 -5.45
N VAL A 96 2.56 -7.26 -5.61
CA VAL A 96 3.03 -5.96 -5.10
C VAL A 96 3.10 -4.96 -6.26
N PRO A 97 2.00 -4.27 -6.59
CA PRO A 97 2.05 -3.22 -7.61
C PRO A 97 2.87 -2.03 -7.09
N PRO A 98 3.67 -1.39 -7.97
CA PRO A 98 4.24 -0.07 -7.72
C PRO A 98 3.15 1.01 -7.90
N LEU A 99 3.55 2.24 -8.21
CA LEU A 99 2.60 3.28 -8.61
C LEU A 99 1.93 2.90 -9.94
N VAL A 100 0.61 2.76 -9.92
CA VAL A 100 -0.21 2.49 -11.12
C VAL A 100 -0.80 3.80 -11.62
N LEU A 101 -0.36 4.25 -12.79
CA LEU A 101 -0.88 5.43 -13.49
C LEU A 101 -1.55 4.99 -14.79
N GLY A 102 -2.72 5.56 -15.08
CA GLY A 102 -3.46 5.28 -16.31
C GLY A 102 -4.89 5.85 -16.27
N PRO A 103 -5.68 5.63 -17.33
CA PRO A 103 -7.09 6.01 -17.35
C PRO A 103 -7.87 5.35 -16.22
N PHE A 104 -8.77 6.10 -15.59
CA PHE A 104 -9.64 5.58 -14.55
C PHE A 104 -11.06 5.40 -15.08
N ILE A 105 -11.73 4.34 -14.63
CA ILE A 105 -13.13 4.09 -14.97
C ILE A 105 -14.06 5.00 -14.13
N CYS A 106 -13.55 5.56 -13.02
CA CYS A 106 -14.31 6.46 -12.16
C CYS A 106 -14.30 7.90 -12.68
N ASN A 107 -15.43 8.60 -12.51
CA ASN A 107 -15.62 9.97 -12.97
C ASN A 107 -14.77 11.01 -12.20
N ASN A 108 -14.18 10.62 -11.06
CA ASN A 108 -13.35 11.49 -10.24
C ASN A 108 -11.92 10.98 -10.23
N PHE A 109 -10.96 11.90 -10.23
CA PHE A 109 -9.56 11.58 -10.06
C PHE A 109 -9.33 10.95 -8.67
N PRO A 110 -8.86 9.69 -8.57
CA PRO A 110 -8.73 9.02 -7.28
C PRO A 110 -7.80 9.80 -6.35
N GLY A 111 -8.28 10.16 -5.16
CA GLY A 111 -7.51 10.98 -4.21
C GLY A 111 -6.15 10.37 -3.82
N SER A 112 -6.05 9.03 -3.81
CA SER A 112 -4.78 8.33 -3.59
C SER A 112 -3.76 8.56 -4.70
N VAL A 113 -4.21 8.63 -5.96
CA VAL A 113 -3.34 8.93 -7.10
C VAL A 113 -2.96 10.41 -7.07
N HIS A 114 -3.88 11.30 -6.68
CA HIS A 114 -3.62 12.73 -6.51
C HIS A 114 -2.53 13.05 -5.54
N GLY A 115 -2.62 12.51 -4.33
CA GLY A 115 -1.58 12.70 -3.32
C GLY A 115 -0.22 12.21 -3.83
N THR A 116 -0.16 11.02 -4.44
CA THR A 116 1.11 10.47 -4.92
C THR A 116 1.71 11.25 -6.09
N VAL A 117 0.91 11.69 -7.06
CA VAL A 117 1.40 12.51 -8.18
C VAL A 117 1.86 13.88 -7.69
N PHE A 118 1.15 14.48 -6.72
CA PHE A 118 1.55 15.74 -6.10
C PHE A 118 2.88 15.62 -5.35
N ASP A 119 3.07 14.57 -4.55
CA ASP A 119 4.31 14.32 -3.81
C ASP A 119 5.49 14.05 -4.76
N LEU A 120 5.27 13.27 -5.82
CA LEU A 120 6.28 13.07 -6.87
C LEU A 120 6.65 14.39 -7.55
N ARG A 121 5.66 15.25 -7.84
CA ARG A 121 5.93 16.57 -8.43
C ARG A 121 6.85 17.40 -7.53
N GLN A 122 6.62 17.41 -6.21
CA GLN A 122 7.48 18.13 -5.25
C GLN A 122 8.90 17.55 -5.21
N LEU A 123 9.04 16.23 -5.19
CA LEU A 123 10.34 15.55 -5.16
C LEU A 123 11.14 15.78 -6.45
N TYR A 124 10.51 15.76 -7.62
CA TYR A 124 11.18 16.00 -8.91
C TYR A 124 11.42 17.49 -9.20
N THR A 125 10.58 18.41 -8.72
CA THR A 125 10.85 19.86 -8.85
C THR A 125 11.98 20.32 -7.94
N TYR A 126 12.19 19.67 -6.79
CA TYR A 126 13.32 19.96 -5.91
C TYR A 126 14.67 19.51 -6.49
N ASP A 127 14.70 18.42 -7.27
CA ASP A 127 15.95 17.84 -7.77
C ASP A 127 16.38 18.33 -9.18
N GLN A 128 15.44 18.70 -10.08
CA GLN A 128 15.79 18.89 -11.50
C GLN A 128 15.20 20.13 -12.21
N GLY A 129 14.43 21.01 -11.56
CA GLY A 129 13.95 22.26 -12.21
C GLY A 129 13.03 22.08 -13.44
N TYR A 130 12.56 20.86 -13.72
CA TYR A 130 11.63 20.59 -14.83
C TYR A 130 10.18 20.68 -14.36
N ILE A 131 9.39 21.47 -15.09
CA ILE A 131 7.94 21.58 -14.93
C ILE A 131 7.29 20.51 -15.83
N PHE A 132 6.76 19.43 -15.24
CA PHE A 132 5.74 18.64 -15.91
C PHE A 132 4.41 19.37 -15.79
N ALA A 133 4.01 20.07 -16.87
CA ALA A 133 2.66 20.60 -16.99
C ALA A 133 1.72 19.43 -17.29
N TYR A 134 0.91 19.02 -16.32
CA TYR A 134 -0.33 18.34 -16.63
C TYR A 134 -1.32 19.45 -17.01
N GLY A 135 -1.78 19.44 -18.26
CA GLY A 135 -2.89 20.29 -18.67
C GLY A 135 -4.11 19.86 -17.87
N ASP A 136 -4.61 20.77 -17.04
CA ASP A 136 -5.97 20.69 -16.49
C ASP A 136 -6.91 20.98 -17.66
N ASP A 137 -7.09 20.00 -18.55
CA ASP A 137 -8.19 20.03 -19.50
C ASP A 137 -9.45 19.57 -18.75
N ASP A 138 -10.37 20.53 -18.61
CA ASP A 138 -11.78 20.39 -18.29
C ASP A 138 -12.21 20.26 -16.82
N MET A 139 -12.33 21.42 -16.16
CA MET A 139 -13.40 21.69 -15.17
C MET A 139 -14.02 23.09 -15.39
N GLU A 140 -14.51 23.36 -16.60
CA GLU A 140 -15.62 24.31 -16.82
C GLU A 140 -16.84 23.53 -17.32
N LYS A 141 -17.79 23.27 -16.41
CA LYS A 141 -19.23 23.51 -16.57
C LYS A 141 -19.90 23.51 -15.19
#